data_AF-A0A9P4Q129-F1
#
_entry.id   AF-A0A9P4Q129-F1
#
_cell.length_a   1.000
_cell.length_b   1.000
_cell.length_c   1.000
_cell.angle_alpha   90.00
_cell.angle_beta   90.00
_cell.angle_gamma   90.00
#
_symmetry.space_group_name_H-M   'P 1'
#
loop_
_entity.id
_entity.type
_entity.pdbx_description
1 polymer ?
#
loop_
_entity_poly.entity_id
_entity_poly.type
_entity_poly.pdbx_seq_one_letter_code
_entity_poly.pdbx_strand_id
1 'polypeptide(L)'
;MSDASRIMRIAFMSGITVKNHVSGLPRIQEVFDDRVEAWIGYPLARNVVFYRPTLYLRERCRFAGLLHEMYDLVSVNNQQHNGAIRAFTGEVDRLSARMERWYQYLPFELQYGWPMSVAVWELHASYLAALMALWVAARTQLQQKQNLPEDELPPAESDDENISFKSRTARDMLSKALPLAYRATQILHDFRKRYGLKITPAWLLQLQAVAAGVLLQDPELADATTIASSGDGESGGTINDSRTAFDEVFRCLLGTGVQVMVARGIARMMYHTSLQKNIKMSQSMRSVLQIMSDTAWRPSDLSLVSSTFPNYATTKGYLDSERMTELLMKWEALET
;
A
#
# COMPACT_ATOMS: atom_id res chain seq x y z
N MET A 1 0.05 -20.35 57.24
CA MET A 1 -0.95 -19.72 56.36
C MET A 1 -0.16 -18.74 55.49
N SER A 2 0.38 -19.15 54.32
CA SER A 2 -0.29 -19.35 53.01
C SER A 2 -1.12 -18.11 52.62
N ASP A 3 -1.05 -17.50 51.44
CA ASP A 3 -0.66 -17.86 50.06
C ASP A 3 -0.20 -16.55 49.38
N ALA A 4 0.89 -16.49 48.61
CA ALA A 4 1.06 -16.89 47.20
C ALA A 4 0.29 -16.03 46.17
N SER A 5 1.04 -15.18 45.44
CA SER A 5 0.75 -14.73 44.06
C SER A 5 1.97 -13.97 43.50
N ARG A 6 3.00 -14.68 43.04
CA ARG A 6 3.35 -14.94 41.62
C ARG A 6 3.61 -13.70 40.73
N ILE A 7 4.89 -13.33 40.68
CA ILE A 7 5.75 -13.10 39.50
C ILE A 7 5.04 -12.76 38.16
N MET A 8 5.33 -11.57 37.64
CA MET A 8 5.76 -11.43 36.23
C MET A 8 6.99 -10.51 36.19
N ARG A 9 8.16 -11.12 36.07
CA ARG A 9 9.42 -10.45 35.75
C ARG A 9 9.39 -10.11 34.26
N ILE A 10 9.41 -8.83 33.92
CA ILE A 10 9.89 -8.40 32.60
C ILE A 10 11.39 -8.13 32.77
N ALA A 11 12.20 -9.09 32.32
CA ALA A 11 13.64 -8.92 32.23
C ALA A 11 13.96 -8.05 31.02
N PHE A 12 14.27 -6.78 31.26
CA PHE A 12 15.27 -6.07 30.48
C PHE A 12 16.37 -5.66 31.46
N MET A 13 17.60 -5.61 30.97
CA MET A 13 18.87 -5.49 31.70
C MET A 13 19.54 -6.85 31.96
N SER A 14 20.23 -7.35 30.92
CA SER A 14 21.52 -7.98 31.17
C SER A 14 22.41 -6.97 31.88
N GLY A 15 22.69 -7.22 33.16
CA GLY A 15 23.71 -6.50 33.92
C GLY A 15 25.09 -6.79 33.33
N ILE A 16 25.44 -6.08 32.26
CA ILE A 16 26.83 -5.90 31.87
C ILE A 16 27.30 -4.71 32.69
N THR A 17 28.11 -4.99 33.72
CA THR A 17 28.99 -3.98 34.28
C THR A 17 29.91 -3.56 33.13
N VAL A 18 29.66 -2.38 32.54
CA VAL A 18 30.54 -1.82 31.53
C VAL A 18 31.87 -1.53 32.21
N LYS A 19 32.81 -2.47 32.11
CA LYS A 19 34.20 -2.20 32.38
C LYS A 19 34.66 -1.17 31.35
N ASN A 20 35.23 -0.09 31.88
CA ASN A 20 35.73 1.04 31.11
C ASN A 20 36.70 0.61 30.00
N HIS A 21 36.58 1.32 28.87
CA HIS A 21 37.48 1.39 27.73
C HIS A 21 37.71 0.13 26.90
N VAL A 22 36.84 -0.05 25.89
CA VAL A 22 37.24 -0.62 24.60
C VAL A 22 37.38 0.55 23.62
N SER A 23 38.62 0.99 23.39
CA SER A 23 38.95 1.96 22.34
C SER A 23 38.71 1.32 20.98
N GLY A 24 37.60 1.64 20.34
CA GLY A 24 37.29 1.12 19.00
C GLY A 24 35.81 1.10 18.63
N LEU A 25 34.89 1.30 19.57
CA LEU A 25 33.48 1.55 19.24
C LEU A 25 33.28 3.05 19.01
N PRO A 26 32.67 3.46 17.87
CA PRO A 26 32.38 4.86 17.63
C PRO A 26 31.48 5.39 18.75
N ARG A 27 31.79 6.61 19.22
CA ARG A 27 30.98 7.25 20.25
C ARG A 27 29.55 7.38 19.72
N ILE A 28 28.54 7.31 20.59
CA ILE A 28 27.14 7.45 20.16
C ILE A 28 26.91 8.77 19.39
N GLN A 29 27.70 9.81 19.73
CA GLN A 29 27.73 11.13 19.07
C GLN A 29 28.37 11.12 17.67
N GLU A 30 29.13 10.08 17.33
CA GLU A 30 29.72 9.87 15.99
C GLU A 30 28.75 9.09 15.07
N VAL A 31 27.71 8.45 15.63
CA VAL A 31 26.69 7.67 14.91
C VAL A 31 25.33 8.37 14.89
N PHE A 32 25.04 9.20 15.89
CA PHE A 32 23.81 9.97 16.01
C PHE A 32 24.11 11.46 15.97
N ASP A 33 23.41 12.17 15.09
CA ASP A 33 23.39 13.63 15.11
C ASP A 33 22.68 14.07 16.41
N ASP A 34 23.46 14.53 17.39
CA ASP A 34 22.96 14.93 18.73
C ASP A 34 22.25 16.30 18.71
N ARG A 35 21.94 16.80 17.51
CA ARG A 35 21.18 18.04 17.31
C ARG A 35 19.76 17.87 17.79
N VAL A 36 19.36 18.76 18.68
CA VAL A 36 17.98 18.90 19.12
C VAL A 36 17.23 19.71 18.06
N GLU A 37 16.21 19.12 17.46
CA GLU A 37 15.33 19.77 16.51
C GLU A 37 13.99 20.14 17.16
N ALA A 38 13.41 21.23 16.69
CA ALA A 38 12.05 21.64 17.02
C ALA A 38 11.07 20.94 16.07
N TRP A 39 10.12 20.18 16.62
CA TRP A 39 9.00 19.61 15.86
C TRP A 39 7.70 20.29 16.24
N ILE A 40 6.86 20.51 15.24
CA ILE A 40 5.49 20.99 15.43
C ILE A 40 4.59 20.03 14.66
N GLY A 41 3.58 19.47 15.34
CA GLY A 41 2.60 18.57 14.73
C GLY A 41 1.60 19.31 13.84
N TYR A 42 2.07 20.04 12.84
CA TYR A 42 1.21 20.75 11.88
C TYR A 42 0.30 19.75 11.13
N PRO A 43 -0.98 20.09 10.87
CA PRO A 43 -1.68 21.34 11.20
C PRO A 43 -2.34 21.34 12.59
N LEU A 44 -2.31 20.23 13.32
CA LEU A 44 -3.18 19.99 14.49
C LEU A 44 -2.59 20.49 15.82
N ALA A 45 -1.27 20.60 15.93
CA ALA A 45 -0.59 21.04 17.13
C ALA A 45 0.16 22.36 16.91
N ARG A 46 0.09 23.26 17.89
CA ARG A 46 0.82 24.55 17.90
C ARG A 46 2.03 24.56 18.85
N ASN A 47 2.15 23.55 19.69
CA ASN A 47 3.23 23.45 20.67
C ASN A 47 4.48 22.88 20.00
N VAL A 48 5.61 23.53 20.22
CA VAL A 48 6.92 23.05 19.80
C VAL A 48 7.36 21.95 20.77
N VAL A 49 7.70 20.78 20.22
CA VAL A 49 8.31 19.67 20.95
C VAL A 49 9.75 19.53 20.49
N PHE A 50 10.69 19.61 21.43
CA PHE A 50 12.10 19.39 21.13
C PHE A 50 12.42 17.90 21.20
N TYR A 51 13.08 17.39 20.18
CA TYR A 51 13.45 15.98 20.08
C TYR A 51 14.79 15.82 19.36
N ARG A 52 15.41 14.64 19.52
CA ARG A 52 16.58 14.24 18.75
C ARG A 52 16.12 13.29 17.65
N PRO A 53 16.12 13.71 16.38
CA PRO A 53 15.66 12.86 15.30
C PRO A 53 16.61 11.69 15.09
N THR A 54 16.08 10.48 15.09
CA THR A 54 16.78 9.37 14.45
C THR A 54 16.74 9.56 12.93
N LEU A 55 17.72 9.00 12.20
CA LEU A 55 17.72 9.01 10.73
C LEU A 55 16.36 8.53 10.17
N TYR A 56 15.81 7.48 10.76
CA TYR A 56 14.49 6.95 10.42
C TYR A 56 13.37 7.99 10.60
N LEU A 57 13.30 8.64 11.76
CA LEU A 57 12.26 9.63 12.04
C LEU A 57 12.36 10.82 11.09
N ARG A 58 13.58 11.30 10.80
CA ARG A 58 13.82 12.37 9.85
C ARG A 58 13.29 12.03 8.45
N GLU A 59 13.64 10.85 7.92
CA GLU A 59 13.18 10.45 6.59
C GLU A 59 11.67 10.15 6.56
N ARG A 60 11.10 9.61 7.64
CA ARG A 60 9.65 9.42 7.76
C ARG A 60 8.89 10.75 7.79
N CYS A 61 9.40 11.77 8.46
CA CYS A 61 8.81 13.12 8.46
C CYS A 61 8.90 13.79 7.08
N ARG A 62 10.04 13.65 6.39
CA ARG A 62 10.18 14.15 5.01
C ARG A 62 9.18 13.47 4.08
N PHE A 63 9.04 12.15 4.20
CA PHE A 63 8.08 11.39 3.41
C PHE A 63 6.63 11.77 3.74
N ALA A 64 6.31 12.04 5.01
CA ALA A 64 4.98 12.52 5.40
C ALA A 64 4.60 13.85 4.70
N GLY A 65 5.57 14.74 4.45
CA GLY A 65 5.34 15.93 3.62
C GLY A 65 4.93 15.59 2.19
N LEU A 66 5.63 14.63 1.56
CA LEU A 66 5.28 14.14 0.21
C LEU A 66 3.91 13.45 0.18
N LEU A 67 3.55 12.72 1.24
CA LEU A 67 2.21 12.12 1.38
C LEU A 67 1.13 13.20 1.47
N HIS A 68 1.35 14.28 2.21
CA HIS A 68 0.39 15.37 2.30
C HIS A 68 0.17 16.01 0.93
N GLU A 69 1.25 16.30 0.19
CA GLU A 69 1.16 16.82 -1.18
C GLU A 69 0.43 15.86 -2.13
N MET A 70 0.63 14.55 -1.98
CA MET A 70 -0.11 13.53 -2.72
C MET A 70 -1.60 13.59 -2.41
N TYR A 71 -1.97 13.65 -1.14
CA TYR A 71 -3.36 13.76 -0.72
C TYR A 71 -4.01 15.03 -1.25
N ASP A 72 -3.33 16.16 -1.18
CA ASP A 72 -3.83 17.43 -1.70
C ASP A 72 -4.02 17.37 -3.22
N LEU A 73 -3.03 16.82 -3.95
CA LEU A 73 -3.09 16.67 -5.40
C LEU A 73 -4.26 15.78 -5.85
N VAL A 74 -4.50 14.67 -5.16
CA VAL A 74 -5.59 13.73 -5.47
C VAL A 74 -6.95 14.26 -5.00
N SER A 75 -7.01 14.99 -3.89
CA SER A 75 -8.28 15.43 -3.29
C SER A 75 -8.80 16.76 -3.88
N VAL A 76 -7.91 17.74 -4.08
CA VAL A 76 -8.28 19.11 -4.49
C VAL A 76 -8.62 19.18 -5.99
N ASN A 77 -7.98 18.38 -6.84
CA ASN A 77 -8.22 18.38 -8.30
C ASN A 77 -9.51 17.68 -8.75
N ASN A 78 -10.33 17.18 -7.82
CA ASN A 78 -11.68 16.72 -8.15
C ASN A 78 -12.63 17.88 -8.49
N GLN A 79 -12.28 19.13 -8.15
CA GLN A 79 -13.23 20.26 -8.18
C GLN A 79 -12.99 21.34 -9.24
N GLN A 80 -11.87 21.37 -9.97
CA GLN A 80 -11.58 22.49 -10.87
C GLN A 80 -11.14 22.13 -12.30
N HIS A 81 -11.96 22.63 -13.23
CA HIS A 81 -11.75 22.99 -14.63
C HIS A 81 -11.26 21.94 -15.64
N ASN A 82 -12.05 21.81 -16.71
CA ASN A 82 -11.80 21.11 -17.97
C ASN A 82 -10.53 21.56 -18.74
N GLY A 83 -9.71 22.45 -18.16
CA GLY A 83 -8.61 23.13 -18.85
C GLY A 83 -7.19 22.59 -18.65
N ALA A 84 -6.92 21.60 -17.78
CA ALA A 84 -5.52 21.22 -17.59
C ALA A 84 -5.25 19.77 -17.18
N ILE A 85 -5.84 18.79 -17.87
CA ILE A 85 -5.46 17.37 -17.71
C ILE A 85 -3.94 17.18 -17.90
N ARG A 86 -3.34 17.92 -18.84
CA ARG A 86 -1.88 17.95 -19.02
C ARG A 86 -1.15 18.53 -17.82
N ALA A 87 -1.65 19.59 -17.20
CA ALA A 87 -1.01 20.16 -16.00
C ALA A 87 -1.16 19.21 -14.80
N PHE A 88 -2.33 18.59 -14.62
CA PHE A 88 -2.52 17.56 -13.61
C PHE A 88 -1.53 16.41 -13.78
N THR A 89 -1.43 15.86 -15.00
CA THR A 89 -0.48 14.80 -15.32
C THR A 89 0.96 15.25 -15.04
N GLY A 90 1.30 16.48 -15.41
CA GLY A 90 2.61 17.08 -15.11
C GLY A 90 2.91 17.20 -13.61
N GLU A 91 1.92 17.56 -12.79
CA GLU A 91 2.09 17.60 -11.32
C GLU A 91 2.23 16.19 -10.72
N VAL A 92 1.52 15.19 -11.25
CA VAL A 92 1.68 13.78 -10.86
C VAL A 92 3.09 13.28 -11.20
N ASP A 93 3.58 13.55 -12.42
CA ASP A 93 4.95 13.20 -12.82
C ASP A 93 6.00 13.94 -11.97
N ARG A 94 5.76 15.23 -11.64
CA ARG A 94 6.67 16.00 -10.77
C ARG A 94 6.73 15.46 -9.35
N LEU A 95 5.58 15.10 -8.77
CA LEU A 95 5.49 14.55 -7.42
C LEU A 95 6.11 13.14 -7.36
N SER A 96 5.81 12.27 -8.34
CA SER A 96 6.40 10.93 -8.42
C SER A 96 7.93 10.99 -8.53
N ALA A 97 8.47 11.86 -9.38
CA ALA A 97 9.92 12.06 -9.50
C ALA A 97 10.57 12.52 -8.18
N ARG A 98 9.87 13.34 -7.38
CA ARG A 98 10.35 13.75 -6.05
C ARG A 98 10.30 12.61 -5.04
N MET A 99 9.25 11.78 -5.06
CA MET A 99 9.17 10.58 -4.22
C MET A 99 10.27 9.58 -4.57
N GLU A 100 10.51 9.33 -5.86
CA GLU A 100 11.60 8.48 -6.34
C GLU A 100 12.97 9.01 -5.93
N ARG A 101 13.20 10.32 -6.10
CA ARG A 101 14.45 10.95 -5.64
C ARG A 101 14.62 10.79 -4.14
N TRP A 102 13.57 11.04 -3.34
CA TRP A 102 13.66 10.82 -1.89
C TRP A 102 14.06 9.36 -1.57
N TYR A 103 13.46 8.38 -2.25
CA TYR A 103 13.76 6.97 -2.04
C TYR A 103 15.17 6.56 -2.47
N GLN A 104 15.66 7.07 -3.60
CA GLN A 104 17.01 6.79 -4.12
C GLN A 104 18.12 7.38 -3.24
N TYR A 105 17.85 8.51 -2.58
CA TYR A 105 18.81 9.22 -1.73
C TYR A 105 18.66 8.87 -0.24
N LEU A 106 17.97 7.77 0.08
CA LEU A 106 17.92 7.26 1.45
C LEU A 106 19.35 6.97 1.95
N PRO A 107 19.67 7.33 3.21
CA PRO A 107 20.91 6.91 3.87
C PRO A 107 21.09 5.39 3.78
N PHE A 108 22.32 4.91 3.72
CA PHE A 108 22.61 3.48 3.50
C PHE A 108 21.96 2.57 4.55
N GLU A 109 21.79 3.05 5.79
CA GLU A 109 21.13 2.32 6.88
C GLU A 109 19.63 2.12 6.66
N LEU A 110 19.02 2.95 5.80
CA LEU A 110 17.60 2.94 5.45
C LEU A 110 17.36 2.45 4.02
N GLN A 111 18.42 2.08 3.28
CA GLN A 111 18.28 1.48 1.96
C GLN A 111 17.72 0.05 2.07
N TYR A 112 17.04 -0.38 1.00
CA TYR A 112 16.49 -1.72 0.95
C TYR A 112 17.63 -2.75 0.92
N GLY A 113 17.84 -3.44 2.03
CA GLY A 113 18.85 -4.48 2.17
C GLY A 113 18.31 -5.66 2.96
N TRP A 114 18.09 -6.79 2.30
CA TRP A 114 17.66 -8.00 2.99
C TRP A 114 18.84 -8.65 3.73
N PRO A 115 18.72 -8.98 5.03
CA PRO A 115 17.59 -8.74 5.94
C PRO A 115 17.61 -7.34 6.59
N MET A 116 16.44 -6.72 6.79
CA MET A 116 16.29 -5.42 7.47
C MET A 116 15.25 -5.45 8.61
N SER A 117 15.27 -4.44 9.49
CA SER A 117 14.34 -4.30 10.61
C SER A 117 12.92 -3.95 10.15
N VAL A 118 11.91 -4.26 10.99
CA VAL A 118 10.48 -3.97 10.71
C VAL A 118 10.23 -2.47 10.44
N ALA A 119 10.99 -1.58 11.09
CA ALA A 119 10.86 -0.14 10.86
C ALA A 119 11.30 0.28 9.45
N VAL A 120 12.45 -0.23 8.98
CA VAL A 120 12.96 0.03 7.62
C VAL A 120 12.02 -0.58 6.58
N TRP A 121 11.49 -1.76 6.88
CA TRP A 121 10.40 -2.39 6.11
C TRP A 121 9.19 -1.48 5.92
N GLU A 122 8.66 -0.92 7.00
CA GLU A 122 7.51 0.01 6.93
C GLU A 122 7.82 1.23 6.07
N LEU A 123 9.05 1.74 6.10
CA LEU A 123 9.45 2.88 5.28
C LEU A 123 9.30 2.55 3.79
N HIS A 124 9.84 1.42 3.34
CA HIS A 124 9.72 0.99 1.94
C HIS A 124 8.29 0.64 1.56
N ALA A 125 7.54 0.00 2.46
CA ALA A 125 6.12 -0.30 2.24
C ALA A 125 5.31 0.98 2.07
N SER A 126 5.55 2.01 2.89
CA SER A 126 4.87 3.30 2.78
C SER A 126 5.15 4.02 1.47
N TYR A 127 6.40 3.98 1.01
CA TYR A 127 6.82 4.52 -0.28
C TYR A 127 6.10 3.87 -1.45
N LEU A 128 6.19 2.54 -1.55
CA LEU A 128 5.59 1.81 -2.67
C LEU A 128 4.07 1.93 -2.67
N ALA A 129 3.44 1.80 -1.50
CA ALA A 129 1.99 1.95 -1.37
C ALA A 129 1.53 3.34 -1.83
N ALA A 130 2.21 4.41 -1.40
CA ALA A 130 1.86 5.77 -1.78
C ALA A 130 2.07 6.03 -3.28
N LEU A 131 3.22 5.64 -3.83
CA LEU A 131 3.52 5.89 -5.23
C LEU A 131 2.57 5.11 -6.16
N MET A 132 2.26 3.85 -5.84
CA MET A 132 1.22 3.10 -6.56
C MET A 132 -0.16 3.75 -6.41
N ALA A 133 -0.53 4.20 -5.20
CA ALA A 133 -1.81 4.85 -4.96
C ALA A 133 -1.94 6.16 -5.74
N LEU A 134 -0.86 6.95 -5.87
CA LEU A 134 -0.81 8.15 -6.70
C LEU A 134 -1.12 7.82 -8.16
N TRP A 135 -0.43 6.83 -8.74
CA TRP A 135 -0.65 6.42 -10.14
C TRP A 135 -2.07 5.91 -10.38
N VAL A 136 -2.59 5.08 -9.47
CA VAL A 136 -3.95 4.55 -9.57
C VAL A 136 -4.98 5.66 -9.44
N ALA A 137 -4.83 6.55 -8.45
CA ALA A 137 -5.77 7.65 -8.24
C ALA A 137 -5.80 8.60 -9.44
N ALA A 138 -4.62 8.96 -9.97
CA ALA A 138 -4.51 9.79 -11.17
C ALA A 138 -5.16 9.11 -12.39
N ARG A 139 -4.89 7.83 -12.60
CA ARG A 139 -5.52 7.02 -13.67
C ARG A 139 -7.03 7.02 -13.57
N THR A 140 -7.56 6.75 -12.37
CA THR A 140 -9.01 6.72 -12.12
C THR A 140 -9.65 8.07 -12.43
N GLN A 141 -9.03 9.18 -12.03
CA GLN A 141 -9.54 10.52 -12.36
C GLN A 141 -9.59 10.80 -13.87
N LEU A 142 -8.60 10.33 -14.63
CA LEU A 142 -8.59 10.47 -16.09
C LEU A 142 -9.75 9.69 -16.75
N GLN A 143 -10.06 8.50 -16.22
CA GLN A 143 -11.10 7.62 -16.76
C GLN A 143 -12.50 8.07 -16.36
N GLN A 144 -12.70 8.63 -15.17
CA GLN A 144 -13.99 9.20 -14.78
C GLN A 144 -14.42 10.37 -15.67
N LYS A 145 -13.48 11.27 -15.97
CA LYS A 145 -13.71 12.42 -16.87
C LYS A 145 -14.01 12.02 -18.32
N GLN A 146 -14.06 10.72 -18.62
CA GLN A 146 -14.41 10.16 -19.92
C GLN A 146 -15.83 9.57 -19.94
N ASN A 147 -16.43 9.30 -18.77
CA ASN A 147 -17.73 8.62 -18.63
C ASN A 147 -18.88 9.54 -18.16
N LEU A 148 -18.71 10.86 -18.19
CA LEU A 148 -19.77 11.83 -17.86
C LEU A 148 -20.80 11.87 -19.01
N PRO A 149 -22.12 11.86 -18.73
CA PRO A 149 -23.17 11.97 -19.74
C PRO A 149 -23.03 13.24 -20.59
N GLU A 150 -23.28 13.12 -21.90
CA GLU A 150 -23.20 14.24 -22.87
C GLU A 150 -24.12 15.42 -22.53
N ASP A 151 -25.17 15.20 -21.73
CA ASP A 151 -26.17 16.22 -21.35
C ASP A 151 -25.66 17.29 -20.35
N GLU A 152 -24.51 17.10 -19.70
CA GLU A 152 -23.92 18.08 -18.74
C GLU A 152 -22.69 18.82 -19.29
N LEU A 153 -22.27 18.51 -20.53
CA LEU A 153 -21.12 19.17 -21.16
C LEU A 153 -21.60 20.41 -21.93
N PRO A 154 -21.02 21.62 -21.68
CA PRO A 154 -21.25 22.74 -22.58
C PRO A 154 -20.83 22.36 -24.01
N PRO A 155 -21.48 22.90 -25.05
CA PRO A 155 -21.21 22.55 -26.44
C PRO A 155 -19.82 23.05 -26.84
N ALA A 156 -18.81 22.26 -26.54
CA ALA A 156 -17.42 22.50 -26.89
C ALA A 156 -16.78 21.15 -27.22
N GLU A 157 -16.70 20.89 -28.53
CA GLU A 157 -15.70 20.06 -29.19
C GLU A 157 -15.21 18.85 -28.38
N SER A 158 -15.93 17.74 -28.52
CA SER A 158 -15.39 16.41 -28.22
C SER A 158 -14.26 16.09 -29.22
N ASP A 159 -13.09 16.69 -29.01
CA ASP A 159 -11.89 16.39 -29.77
C ASP A 159 -11.48 14.94 -29.49
N ASP A 160 -11.55 14.09 -30.52
CA ASP A 160 -11.04 12.71 -30.52
C ASP A 160 -9.59 12.64 -29.99
N GLU A 161 -8.80 13.70 -30.21
CA GLU A 161 -7.43 13.83 -29.70
C GLU A 161 -7.37 13.84 -28.16
N ASN A 162 -8.33 14.47 -27.48
CA ASN A 162 -8.36 14.55 -26.02
C ASN A 162 -8.73 13.19 -25.40
N ILE A 163 -9.67 12.47 -26.01
CA ILE A 163 -10.07 11.11 -25.60
C ILE A 163 -8.89 10.12 -25.78
N SER A 164 -8.21 10.21 -26.92
CA SER A 164 -7.00 9.43 -27.22
C SER A 164 -5.86 9.74 -26.24
N PHE A 165 -5.64 11.02 -25.92
CA PHE A 165 -4.64 11.45 -24.94
C PHE A 165 -4.93 10.91 -23.54
N LYS A 166 -6.17 11.04 -23.04
CA LYS A 166 -6.57 10.50 -21.73
C LYS A 166 -6.36 8.99 -21.65
N SER A 167 -6.80 8.25 -22.69
CA SER A 167 -6.68 6.79 -22.73
C SER A 167 -5.22 6.33 -22.78
N ARG A 168 -4.36 7.02 -23.55
CA ARG A 168 -2.93 6.74 -23.63
C ARG A 168 -2.24 7.03 -22.29
N THR A 169 -2.55 8.17 -21.67
CA THR A 169 -1.98 8.57 -20.38
C THR A 169 -2.41 7.62 -19.26
N ALA A 170 -3.68 7.21 -19.23
CA ALA A 170 -4.17 6.22 -18.26
C ALA A 170 -3.48 4.86 -18.39
N ARG A 171 -3.10 4.47 -19.61
CA ARG A 171 -2.30 3.25 -19.86
C ARG A 171 -0.86 3.42 -19.38
N ASP A 172 -0.24 4.56 -19.65
CA ASP A 172 1.12 4.90 -19.18
C ASP A 172 1.22 4.89 -17.64
N MET A 173 0.22 5.47 -16.96
CA MET A 173 0.16 5.44 -15.49
C MET A 173 0.08 4.01 -14.94
N LEU A 174 -0.68 3.12 -15.60
CA LEU A 174 -0.72 1.71 -15.20
C LEU A 174 0.62 1.01 -15.45
N SER A 175 1.28 1.26 -16.58
CA SER A 175 2.60 0.67 -16.86
C SER A 175 3.69 1.17 -15.91
N LYS A 176 3.53 2.35 -15.31
CA LYS A 176 4.39 2.84 -14.21
C LYS A 176 4.06 2.18 -12.87
N ALA A 177 2.78 1.86 -12.60
CA ALA A 177 2.36 1.24 -11.36
C ALA A 177 2.71 -0.26 -11.26
N LEU A 178 2.66 -1.01 -12.37
CA LEU A 178 2.88 -2.47 -12.37
C LEU A 178 4.27 -2.90 -11.86
N PRO A 179 5.39 -2.31 -12.31
CA PRO A 179 6.71 -2.63 -11.77
C PRO A 179 6.83 -2.37 -10.26
N LEU A 180 6.12 -1.35 -9.75
CA LEU A 180 6.07 -1.07 -8.31
C LEU A 180 5.29 -2.17 -7.56
N ALA A 181 4.24 -2.74 -8.16
CA ALA A 181 3.50 -3.85 -7.58
C ALA A 181 4.34 -5.14 -7.54
N TYR A 182 5.15 -5.40 -8.56
CA TYR A 182 6.13 -6.50 -8.54
C TYR A 182 7.17 -6.32 -7.43
N ARG A 183 7.72 -5.11 -7.31
CA ARG A 183 8.63 -4.77 -6.21
C ARG A 183 7.95 -4.88 -4.85
N ALA A 184 6.70 -4.44 -4.72
CA ALA A 184 5.90 -4.57 -3.51
C ALA A 184 5.69 -6.03 -3.13
N THR A 185 5.49 -6.90 -4.12
CA THR A 185 5.36 -8.34 -3.92
C THR A 185 6.67 -8.94 -3.41
N GLN A 186 7.80 -8.60 -4.03
CA GLN A 186 9.12 -9.04 -3.55
C GLN A 186 9.33 -8.63 -2.09
N ILE A 187 8.93 -7.40 -1.77
CA ILE A 187 8.92 -6.89 -0.41
C ILE A 187 8.01 -7.80 0.47
N LEU A 188 6.74 -7.97 0.17
CA LEU A 188 5.86 -8.82 0.99
C LEU A 188 6.36 -10.25 1.18
N HIS A 189 6.98 -10.83 0.15
CA HIS A 189 7.63 -12.13 0.19
C HIS A 189 8.78 -12.19 1.20
N ASP A 190 9.71 -11.24 1.10
CA ASP A 190 10.86 -11.15 1.99
C ASP A 190 10.38 -10.95 3.44
N PHE A 191 9.42 -10.05 3.70
CA PHE A 191 8.86 -9.86 5.05
C PHE A 191 8.33 -11.16 5.63
N ARG A 192 7.49 -11.85 4.85
CA ARG A 192 6.88 -13.12 5.25
C ARG A 192 7.94 -14.17 5.55
N LYS A 193 9.01 -14.26 4.75
CA LYS A 193 10.14 -15.18 5.01
C LYS A 193 10.87 -14.85 6.32
N ARG A 194 11.01 -13.57 6.69
CA ARG A 194 11.75 -13.18 7.91
C ARG A 194 10.92 -13.31 9.18
N TYR A 195 9.74 -12.72 9.15
CA TYR A 195 8.91 -12.42 10.32
C TYR A 195 7.66 -13.31 10.38
N GLY A 196 7.41 -14.08 9.32
CA GLY A 196 6.14 -14.78 9.15
C GLY A 196 4.99 -13.81 8.89
N LEU A 197 3.78 -14.31 9.09
CA LEU A 197 2.55 -13.51 8.98
C LEU A 197 1.99 -13.12 10.36
N LYS A 198 2.77 -13.29 11.44
CA LYS A 198 2.29 -13.12 12.84
C LYS A 198 2.25 -11.67 13.34
N ILE A 199 3.02 -10.79 12.70
CA ILE A 199 3.08 -9.37 13.02
C ILE A 199 2.84 -8.64 11.71
N THR A 200 1.75 -7.88 11.62
CA THR A 200 1.46 -7.08 10.42
C THR A 200 1.51 -5.60 10.77
N PRO A 201 2.58 -4.88 10.37
CA PRO A 201 2.62 -3.43 10.46
C PRO A 201 1.56 -2.77 9.57
N ALA A 202 1.09 -1.58 9.94
CA ALA A 202 -0.04 -0.94 9.27
C ALA A 202 0.24 -0.65 7.78
N TRP A 203 1.47 -0.23 7.45
CA TRP A 203 1.86 0.04 6.07
C TRP A 203 1.97 -1.23 5.21
N LEU A 204 2.15 -2.41 5.81
CA LEU A 204 2.10 -3.66 5.06
C LEU A 204 0.70 -3.98 4.58
N LEU A 205 -0.33 -3.74 5.41
CA LEU A 205 -1.71 -3.89 4.97
C LEU A 205 -2.02 -2.97 3.78
N GLN A 206 -1.58 -1.70 3.86
CA GLN A 206 -1.74 -0.74 2.77
C GLN A 206 -1.01 -1.21 1.50
N LEU A 207 0.24 -1.68 1.63
CA LEU A 207 1.01 -2.21 0.52
C LEU A 207 0.32 -3.40 -0.15
N GLN A 208 -0.16 -4.37 0.64
CA GLN A 208 -0.89 -5.54 0.15
C GLN A 208 -2.12 -5.13 -0.66
N ALA A 209 -2.93 -4.22 -0.10
CA ALA A 209 -4.18 -3.82 -0.69
C ALA A 209 -4.00 -3.01 -1.98
N VAL A 210 -3.08 -2.04 -1.99
CA VAL A 210 -2.78 -1.25 -3.20
C VAL A 210 -2.13 -2.13 -4.28
N ALA A 211 -1.17 -2.98 -3.92
CA ALA A 211 -0.53 -3.88 -4.87
C ALA A 211 -1.55 -4.85 -5.52
N ALA A 212 -2.44 -5.46 -4.72
CA ALA A 212 -3.51 -6.30 -5.24
C ALA A 212 -4.41 -5.53 -6.21
N GLY A 213 -4.78 -4.29 -5.86
CA GLY A 213 -5.60 -3.44 -6.71
C GLY A 213 -4.94 -3.05 -8.03
N VAL A 214 -3.63 -2.80 -8.03
CA VAL A 214 -2.84 -2.55 -9.25
C VAL A 214 -2.78 -3.80 -10.12
N LEU A 215 -2.46 -4.96 -9.54
CA LEU A 215 -2.34 -6.23 -10.27
C LEU A 215 -3.68 -6.66 -10.89
N LEU A 216 -4.81 -6.41 -10.22
CA LEU A 216 -6.15 -6.66 -10.78
C LEU A 216 -6.50 -5.72 -11.95
N GLN A 217 -5.72 -4.69 -12.23
CA GLN A 217 -5.88 -3.85 -13.42
C GLN A 217 -5.02 -4.33 -14.60
N ASP A 218 -4.13 -5.30 -14.37
CA ASP A 218 -3.27 -5.86 -15.41
C ASP A 218 -4.07 -6.76 -16.37
N PRO A 219 -4.10 -6.44 -17.68
CA PRO A 219 -4.70 -7.32 -18.68
C PRO A 219 -4.09 -8.73 -18.70
N GLU A 220 -2.79 -8.87 -18.44
CA GLU A 220 -2.09 -10.16 -18.48
C GLU A 220 -2.61 -11.14 -17.43
N LEU A 221 -3.14 -10.63 -16.31
CA LEU A 221 -3.67 -11.46 -15.23
C LEU A 221 -5.01 -12.14 -15.63
N ALA A 222 -5.79 -11.48 -16.49
CA ALA A 222 -7.04 -12.00 -17.04
C ALA A 222 -6.82 -12.96 -18.22
N ASP A 223 -5.65 -12.92 -18.86
CA ASP A 223 -5.31 -13.85 -19.91
C ASP A 223 -5.09 -15.27 -19.35
N ALA A 224 -5.89 -16.21 -19.86
CA ALA A 224 -5.81 -17.62 -19.47
C ALA A 224 -4.68 -18.37 -20.18
N THR A 225 -4.10 -17.80 -21.24
CA THR A 225 -3.05 -18.39 -22.05
C THR A 225 -1.65 -18.12 -21.53
N THR A 226 -1.49 -17.09 -20.68
CA THR A 226 -0.25 -16.81 -19.97
C THR A 226 -0.04 -17.89 -18.92
N ILE A 227 0.74 -18.90 -19.28
CA ILE A 227 1.13 -19.99 -18.38
C ILE A 227 1.92 -19.36 -17.24
N ALA A 228 1.42 -19.49 -16.01
CA ALA A 228 2.20 -19.20 -14.82
C ALA A 228 3.48 -20.02 -14.92
N SER A 229 4.63 -19.36 -14.94
CA SER A 229 5.93 -20.01 -14.79
C SER A 229 5.79 -20.95 -13.60
N SER A 230 5.79 -22.24 -13.85
CA SER A 230 5.56 -23.27 -12.84
C SER A 230 6.83 -23.37 -12.01
N GLY A 231 7.11 -22.34 -11.21
CA GLY A 231 8.23 -22.27 -10.29
C GLY A 231 7.77 -22.82 -8.96
N ASP A 232 7.62 -24.13 -8.89
CA ASP A 232 7.63 -24.85 -7.63
C ASP A 232 8.88 -24.45 -6.83
N GLY A 233 8.69 -24.05 -5.57
CA GLY A 233 9.70 -24.08 -4.52
C GLY A 233 11.01 -23.28 -4.71
N GLU A 234 11.17 -22.24 -3.88
CA GLU A 234 12.48 -21.89 -3.30
C GLU A 234 13.58 -21.26 -4.18
N SER A 235 13.32 -20.89 -5.44
CA SER A 235 14.31 -20.08 -6.19
C SER A 235 14.26 -18.61 -5.76
N GLY A 236 15.39 -18.04 -5.35
CA GLY A 236 15.58 -16.62 -5.03
C GLY A 236 15.48 -15.68 -6.24
N GLY A 237 14.57 -15.97 -7.17
CA GLY A 237 14.30 -15.15 -8.35
C GLY A 237 13.41 -13.95 -8.04
N THR A 238 13.65 -12.85 -8.74
CA THR A 238 12.80 -11.64 -8.70
C THR A 238 11.41 -11.96 -9.25
N ILE A 239 10.37 -11.64 -8.48
CA ILE A 239 8.98 -11.79 -8.93
C ILE A 239 8.68 -10.74 -10.00
N ASN A 240 8.43 -11.18 -11.24
CA ASN A 240 8.20 -10.30 -12.40
C ASN A 240 6.93 -10.65 -13.18
N ASP A 241 6.13 -11.62 -12.72
CA ASP A 241 4.90 -12.03 -13.38
C ASP A 241 3.67 -11.73 -12.52
N SER A 242 2.60 -11.24 -13.15
CA SER A 242 1.41 -10.72 -12.47
C SER A 242 0.67 -11.78 -11.68
N ARG A 243 0.69 -13.04 -12.12
CA ARG A 243 -0.03 -14.13 -11.45
C ARG A 243 0.67 -14.57 -10.17
N THR A 244 1.98 -14.82 -10.20
CA THR A 244 2.76 -15.11 -9.00
C THR A 244 2.76 -13.92 -8.05
N ALA A 245 2.84 -12.70 -8.58
CA ALA A 245 2.73 -11.48 -7.79
C ALA A 245 1.39 -11.41 -7.06
N PHE A 246 0.29 -11.62 -7.79
CA PHE A 246 -1.04 -11.56 -7.20
C PHE A 246 -1.27 -12.66 -6.15
N ASP A 247 -0.84 -13.89 -6.42
CA ASP A 247 -0.95 -15.00 -5.46
C ASP A 247 -0.16 -14.72 -4.18
N GLU A 248 1.05 -14.18 -4.26
CA GLU A 248 1.85 -13.87 -3.07
C GLU A 248 1.30 -12.67 -2.28
N VAL A 249 0.88 -11.60 -2.97
CA VAL A 249 0.20 -10.46 -2.33
C VAL A 249 -1.06 -10.92 -1.61
N PHE A 250 -1.90 -11.70 -2.30
CA PHE A 250 -3.16 -12.19 -1.75
C PHE A 250 -2.92 -13.14 -0.58
N ARG A 251 -1.92 -14.02 -0.66
CA ARG A 251 -1.49 -14.87 0.46
C ARG A 251 -1.09 -14.03 1.69
N CYS A 252 -0.34 -12.96 1.49
CA CYS A 252 0.04 -12.06 2.58
C CYS A 252 -1.18 -11.34 3.16
N LEU A 253 -2.11 -10.88 2.31
CA LEU A 253 -3.35 -10.22 2.72
C LEU A 253 -4.26 -11.15 3.54
N LEU A 254 -4.43 -12.40 3.12
CA LEU A 254 -5.17 -13.42 3.88
C LEU A 254 -4.50 -13.68 5.24
N GLY A 255 -3.17 -13.75 5.27
CA GLY A 255 -2.37 -13.83 6.50
C GLY A 255 -2.66 -12.69 7.47
N THR A 256 -2.61 -11.45 6.98
CA THR A 256 -2.99 -10.26 7.75
C THR A 256 -4.45 -10.32 8.21
N GLY A 257 -5.33 -10.83 7.35
CA GLY A 257 -6.75 -11.03 7.64
C GLY A 257 -7.01 -11.90 8.87
N VAL A 258 -6.11 -12.83 9.23
CA VAL A 258 -6.27 -13.59 10.48
C VAL A 258 -6.22 -12.65 11.71
N GLN A 259 -5.44 -11.58 11.66
CA GLN A 259 -5.27 -10.61 12.76
C GLN A 259 -6.21 -9.41 12.67
N VAL A 260 -6.50 -8.93 11.46
CA VAL A 260 -7.16 -7.64 11.25
C VAL A 260 -8.43 -7.82 10.41
N MET A 261 -9.58 -7.42 10.96
CA MET A 261 -10.88 -7.53 10.31
C MET A 261 -10.95 -6.74 8.98
N VAL A 262 -10.40 -5.53 8.95
CA VAL A 262 -10.34 -4.71 7.71
C VAL A 262 -9.62 -5.45 6.59
N ALA A 263 -8.55 -6.19 6.89
CA ALA A 263 -7.83 -6.97 5.88
C ALA A 263 -8.65 -8.13 5.31
N ARG A 264 -9.55 -8.73 6.11
CA ARG A 264 -10.54 -9.72 5.61
C ARG A 264 -11.49 -9.08 4.61
N GLY A 265 -12.02 -7.90 4.95
CA GLY A 265 -12.88 -7.12 4.06
C GLY A 265 -12.18 -6.80 2.73
N ILE A 266 -10.92 -6.35 2.79
CA ILE A 266 -10.13 -6.07 1.59
C ILE A 266 -9.90 -7.36 0.77
N ALA A 267 -9.55 -8.49 1.41
CA ALA A 267 -9.35 -9.75 0.70
C ALA A 267 -10.61 -10.20 -0.05
N ARG A 268 -11.78 -10.12 0.59
CA ARG A 268 -13.07 -10.39 -0.05
C ARG A 268 -13.35 -9.43 -1.20
N MET A 269 -13.07 -8.15 -1.00
CA MET A 269 -13.21 -7.15 -2.05
C MET A 269 -12.35 -7.46 -3.28
N MET A 270 -11.09 -7.83 -3.07
CA MET A 270 -10.19 -8.22 -4.16
C MET A 270 -10.64 -9.52 -4.83
N TYR A 271 -11.14 -10.49 -4.05
CA TYR A 271 -11.69 -11.74 -4.59
C TYR A 271 -12.88 -11.50 -5.53
N HIS A 272 -13.92 -10.81 -5.06
CA HIS A 272 -15.08 -10.55 -5.92
C HIS A 272 -14.74 -9.64 -7.09
N THR A 273 -13.81 -8.70 -6.92
CA THR A 273 -13.30 -7.89 -8.05
C THR A 273 -12.59 -8.77 -9.07
N SER A 274 -11.83 -9.78 -8.65
CA SER A 274 -11.21 -10.74 -9.57
C SER A 274 -12.25 -11.54 -10.36
N LEU A 275 -13.34 -11.97 -9.71
CA LEU A 275 -14.45 -12.65 -10.38
C LEU A 275 -15.13 -11.77 -11.42
N GLN A 276 -15.43 -10.50 -11.07
CA GLN A 276 -16.02 -9.52 -11.99
C GLN A 276 -15.14 -9.26 -13.22
N LYS A 277 -13.81 -9.37 -13.06
CA LYS A 277 -12.83 -9.21 -14.14
C LYS A 277 -12.49 -10.51 -14.86
N ASN A 278 -13.20 -11.62 -14.58
CA ASN A 278 -12.92 -12.96 -15.14
C ASN A 278 -11.50 -13.49 -14.87
N ILE A 279 -10.87 -13.03 -13.79
CA ILE A 279 -9.53 -13.47 -13.38
C ILE A 279 -9.66 -14.78 -12.59
N LYS A 280 -8.98 -15.83 -13.06
CA LYS A 280 -8.96 -17.13 -12.38
C LYS A 280 -7.87 -17.14 -11.29
N MET A 281 -8.29 -17.05 -10.02
CA MET A 281 -7.39 -17.23 -8.88
C MET A 281 -6.92 -18.69 -8.74
N SER A 282 -5.72 -18.87 -8.18
CA SER A 282 -5.18 -20.21 -7.89
C SER A 282 -6.10 -21.00 -6.95
N GLN A 283 -6.10 -22.33 -7.11
CA GLN A 283 -6.92 -23.21 -6.27
C GLN A 283 -6.58 -23.05 -4.78
N SER A 284 -5.29 -22.93 -4.46
CA SER A 284 -4.83 -22.69 -3.09
C SER A 284 -5.43 -21.42 -2.48
N MET A 285 -5.48 -20.32 -3.23
CA MET A 285 -6.02 -19.06 -2.70
C MET A 285 -7.54 -19.13 -2.49
N ARG A 286 -8.27 -19.79 -3.40
CA ARG A 286 -9.71 -20.03 -3.23
C ARG A 286 -10.00 -20.90 -2.00
N SER A 287 -9.22 -21.96 -1.78
CA SER A 287 -9.38 -22.82 -0.61
C SER A 287 -9.11 -22.07 0.70
N VAL A 288 -8.06 -21.24 0.77
CA VAL A 288 -7.78 -20.44 1.97
C VAL A 288 -8.86 -19.39 2.20
N LEU A 289 -9.36 -18.74 1.16
CA LEU A 289 -10.45 -17.78 1.27
C LEU A 289 -11.74 -18.46 1.77
N GLN A 290 -12.07 -19.65 1.26
CA GLN A 290 -13.21 -20.43 1.74
C GLN A 290 -13.08 -20.74 3.24
N ILE A 291 -11.90 -21.21 3.68
CA ILE A 291 -11.64 -21.46 5.10
C ILE A 291 -11.83 -20.18 5.92
N MET A 292 -11.31 -19.04 5.45
CA MET A 292 -11.50 -17.75 6.13
C MET A 292 -12.95 -17.28 6.14
N SER A 293 -13.69 -17.55 5.07
CA SER A 293 -15.12 -17.27 4.99
C SER A 293 -15.89 -18.08 6.02
N ASP A 294 -15.62 -19.38 6.10
CA ASP A 294 -16.36 -20.30 6.96
C ASP A 294 -16.01 -20.14 8.46
N THR A 295 -14.79 -19.67 8.76
CA THR A 295 -14.28 -19.62 10.15
C THR A 295 -14.19 -18.21 10.75
N ALA A 296 -13.99 -17.19 9.91
CA ALA A 296 -13.52 -15.88 10.36
C ALA A 296 -14.32 -14.70 9.82
N TRP A 297 -15.37 -14.92 9.03
CA TRP A 297 -16.29 -13.87 8.60
C TRP A 297 -17.74 -14.30 8.83
N ARG A 298 -18.53 -13.42 9.45
CA ARG A 298 -19.97 -13.57 9.59
C ARG A 298 -20.66 -12.37 8.95
N PRO A 299 -21.87 -12.52 8.39
CA PRO A 299 -22.64 -11.37 7.90
C PRO A 299 -22.82 -10.26 8.94
N SER A 300 -22.87 -10.63 10.23
CA SER A 300 -22.88 -9.66 11.34
C SER A 300 -21.62 -8.79 11.42
N ASP A 301 -20.47 -9.28 10.94
CA ASP A 301 -19.19 -8.56 10.99
C ASP A 301 -19.18 -7.37 10.03
N LEU A 302 -20.06 -7.36 9.02
CA LEU A 302 -20.25 -6.22 8.13
C LEU A 302 -20.61 -4.94 8.89
N SER A 303 -21.40 -5.06 9.96
CA SER A 303 -21.75 -3.94 10.84
C SER A 303 -20.55 -3.38 11.63
N LEU A 304 -19.49 -4.19 11.79
CA LEU A 304 -18.25 -3.83 12.48
C LEU A 304 -17.21 -3.22 11.53
N VAL A 305 -17.38 -3.40 10.22
CA VAL A 305 -16.49 -2.86 9.19
C VAL A 305 -17.11 -1.58 8.61
N SER A 306 -16.97 -0.48 9.36
CA SER A 306 -17.11 0.86 8.78
C SER A 306 -15.77 1.27 8.18
N SER A 307 -15.66 1.22 6.85
CA SER A 307 -14.40 1.55 6.18
C SER A 307 -14.62 2.36 4.92
N THR A 308 -13.86 3.44 4.80
CA THR A 308 -13.73 4.25 3.59
C THR A 308 -12.64 3.72 2.65
N PHE A 309 -12.17 2.48 2.87
CA PHE A 309 -11.11 1.91 2.05
C PHE A 309 -11.56 1.80 0.59
N PRO A 310 -10.82 2.39 -0.37
CA PRO A 310 -11.23 2.42 -1.77
C PRO A 310 -10.89 1.10 -2.47
N ASN A 311 -11.70 0.75 -3.48
CA ASN A 311 -11.33 -0.33 -4.39
C ASN A 311 -10.40 0.19 -5.49
N TYR A 312 -9.08 0.09 -5.24
CA TYR A 312 -8.03 0.51 -6.17
C TYR A 312 -8.09 -0.18 -7.54
N ALA A 313 -8.78 -1.32 -7.67
CA ALA A 313 -8.94 -2.02 -8.95
C ALA A 313 -10.06 -1.45 -9.83
N THR A 314 -10.87 -0.52 -9.32
CA THR A 314 -12.01 0.07 -10.04
C THR A 314 -11.69 1.44 -10.62
N THR A 315 -12.33 1.75 -11.75
CA THR A 315 -12.20 3.02 -12.46
C THR A 315 -13.24 4.06 -12.03
N LYS A 316 -14.10 3.72 -11.06
CA LYS A 316 -14.98 4.66 -10.37
C LYS A 316 -14.13 5.48 -9.38
N GLY A 317 -14.34 6.79 -9.33
CA GLY A 317 -13.49 7.78 -8.65
C GLY A 317 -13.25 7.54 -7.19
N TYR A 318 -12.28 8.23 -6.60
CA TYR A 318 -12.05 8.13 -5.16
C TYR A 318 -13.29 8.49 -4.30
N LEU A 319 -14.20 9.34 -4.81
CA LEU A 319 -15.46 9.72 -4.15
C LEU A 319 -16.68 8.87 -4.57
N ASP A 320 -16.66 8.30 -5.78
CA ASP A 320 -17.74 7.47 -6.36
C ASP A 320 -17.39 5.97 -6.42
N SER A 321 -16.21 5.58 -5.95
CA SER A 321 -15.81 4.18 -5.83
C SER A 321 -16.67 3.62 -4.73
N GLU A 322 -17.46 2.60 -5.08
CA GLU A 322 -18.25 1.87 -4.11
C GLU A 322 -17.33 1.47 -2.97
N ARG A 323 -17.61 2.00 -1.79
CA ARG A 323 -16.75 1.83 -0.62
C ARG A 323 -16.70 0.34 -0.30
N MET A 324 -15.62 -0.12 0.35
CA MET A 324 -15.50 -1.53 0.71
C MET A 324 -16.77 -2.06 1.41
N THR A 325 -17.37 -1.29 2.34
CA THR A 325 -18.62 -1.66 3.02
C THR A 325 -19.81 -1.81 2.06
N GLU A 326 -19.95 -0.91 1.09
CA GLU A 326 -21.05 -0.94 0.09
C GLU A 326 -20.91 -2.13 -0.86
N LEU A 327 -19.68 -2.42 -1.28
CA LEU A 327 -19.37 -3.59 -2.11
C LEU A 327 -19.65 -4.89 -1.37
N LEU A 328 -19.19 -4.99 -0.13
CA LEU A 328 -19.43 -6.17 0.71
C LEU A 328 -20.93 -6.37 0.97
N MET A 329 -21.70 -5.31 1.24
CA MET A 329 -23.16 -5.38 1.36
C MET A 329 -23.83 -5.94 0.11
N LYS A 330 -23.44 -5.46 -1.08
CA LYS A 330 -23.99 -5.95 -2.35
C LYS A 330 -23.70 -7.42 -2.57
N TRP A 331 -22.50 -7.88 -2.22
CA TRP A 331 -22.12 -9.27 -2.42
C TRP A 331 -22.74 -10.21 -1.40
N GLU A 332 -22.86 -9.80 -0.12
CA GLU A 332 -23.59 -10.61 0.87
C GLU A 332 -25.05 -10.82 0.46
N ALA A 333 -25.69 -9.82 -0.15
CA ALA A 333 -27.03 -9.95 -0.70
C ALA A 333 -27.14 -10.89 -1.92
N LEU A 334 -26.02 -11.19 -2.60
CA LEU A 334 -25.98 -12.13 -3.73
C LEU A 334 -25.66 -13.57 -3.28
N GLU A 335 -25.15 -13.75 -2.06
CA GLU A 335 -24.82 -15.05 -1.46
C GLU A 335 -25.97 -15.63 -0.61
N THR A 336 -27.01 -14.83 -0.33
CA THR A 336 -28.28 -15.24 0.31
C THR A 336 -29.36 -15.62 -0.69
#